data_AF-A0A315A0L4-F1
#
_entry.id   AF-A0A315A0L4-F1
#
_cell.length_a   1.000
_cell.length_b   1.000
_cell.length_c   1.000
_cell.angle_alpha   90.00
_cell.angle_beta   90.00
_cell.angle_gamma   90.00
#
_symmetry.space_group_name_H-M   'P 1'
#
loop_
_entity.id
_entity.type
_entity.pdbx_description
1 polymer ?
#
loop_
_entity_poly.entity_id
_entity_poly.type
_entity_poly.pdbx_seq_one_letter_code
_entity_poly.pdbx_strand_id
1 'polypeptide(L)'
;MTFTVKMLMPSRQHRDAEESVATYIDTNVPSGTFNINISGDAQENTEIVQMDVKASQVIRANPEGNISYTYDTTPFRPGVVEIEIGSDKREVELIGED
;
A
#
# COMPACT_ATOMS: atom_id res chain seq x y z
N MET A 1 25.66 -2.78 -18.73
CA MET A 1 25.36 -2.21 -17.41
C MET A 1 24.10 -2.90 -16.94
N THR A 2 24.17 -3.60 -15.81
CA THR A 2 23.11 -4.52 -15.39
C THR A 2 22.55 -4.05 -14.05
N PHE A 3 21.23 -3.89 -13.96
CA PHE A 3 20.56 -3.38 -12.78
C PHE A 3 19.50 -4.37 -12.27
N THR A 4 19.48 -4.58 -10.96
CA THR A 4 18.59 -5.52 -10.29
C THR A 4 17.90 -4.88 -9.09
N VAL A 5 16.58 -5.04 -9.00
CA VAL A 5 15.77 -4.68 -7.84
C VAL A 5 15.22 -5.93 -7.19
N LYS A 6 15.35 -6.03 -5.86
CA LYS A 6 14.72 -7.08 -5.07
C LYS A 6 13.81 -6.45 -4.02
N MET A 7 12.51 -6.67 -4.15
CA MET A 7 11.55 -6.50 -3.06
C MET A 7 11.43 -7.84 -2.32
N LEU A 8 11.47 -7.82 -0.98
CA LEU A 8 11.22 -9.01 -0.16
C LEU A 8 9.71 -9.36 -0.20
N MET A 9 9.31 -9.93 -1.35
CA MET A 9 8.02 -10.42 -1.88
C MET A 9 7.11 -9.43 -2.66
N PRO A 10 6.72 -9.74 -3.93
CA PRO A 10 7.18 -10.80 -4.83
C PRO A 10 7.55 -10.25 -6.23
N SER A 11 8.74 -9.69 -6.42
CA SER A 11 9.49 -9.92 -7.67
C SER A 11 10.94 -9.45 -7.55
N ARG A 12 11.83 -10.22 -8.18
CA ARG A 12 13.15 -9.74 -8.56
C ARG A 12 13.02 -9.26 -10.00
N GLN A 13 13.30 -7.99 -10.25
CA GLN A 13 13.20 -7.41 -11.58
C GLN A 13 14.61 -7.09 -12.07
N HIS A 14 14.86 -7.48 -13.32
CA HIS A 14 16.10 -7.21 -14.01
C HIS A 14 15.81 -6.25 -15.15
N ARG A 15 16.60 -5.19 -15.27
CA ARG A 15 16.49 -4.20 -16.34
C ARG A 15 17.87 -3.86 -16.86
N ASP A 16 17.99 -3.80 -18.18
CA ASP A 16 19.13 -3.20 -18.84
C ASP A 16 18.98 -1.67 -18.81
N ALA A 17 20.09 -0.97 -18.71
CA ALA A 17 20.09 0.49 -18.79
C ALA A 17 20.00 0.95 -20.25
N GLU A 18 19.15 1.95 -20.52
CA GLU A 18 19.09 2.65 -21.80
C GLU A 18 19.77 4.01 -21.65
N GLU A 19 20.69 4.35 -22.54
CA GLU A 19 21.42 5.64 -22.50
C GLU A 19 22.07 5.95 -21.13
N SER A 20 22.55 4.90 -20.44
CA SER A 20 23.15 4.98 -19.09
C SER A 20 22.15 5.24 -17.95
N VAL A 21 20.85 5.15 -18.22
CA VAL A 21 19.78 5.30 -17.24
C VAL A 21 19.08 3.96 -17.03
N ALA A 22 19.13 3.44 -15.80
CA ALA A 22 18.35 2.28 -15.39
C ALA A 22 17.05 2.74 -14.72
N THR A 23 15.90 2.40 -15.31
CA THR A 23 14.58 2.79 -14.78
C THR A 23 13.82 1.58 -14.27
N TYR A 24 13.29 1.68 -13.05
CA TYR A 24 12.34 0.73 -12.47
C TYR A 24 11.07 1.45 -12.05
N ILE A 25 9.93 0.93 -12.51
CA ILE A 25 8.60 1.43 -12.19
C ILE A 25 7.77 0.23 -11.76
N ASP A 26 7.08 0.37 -10.63
CA ASP A 26 6.08 -0.56 -10.17
C ASP A 26 4.78 0.19 -9.83
N THR A 27 3.65 -0.46 -10.06
CA THR A 27 2.32 0.12 -9.88
C THR A 27 1.43 -0.89 -9.16
N ASN A 28 0.43 -0.40 -8.41
CA ASN A 28 -0.42 -1.24 -7.56
C ASN A 28 0.38 -2.05 -6.52
N VAL A 29 1.48 -1.48 -6.02
CA VAL A 29 2.26 -2.05 -4.92
C VAL A 29 1.34 -2.17 -3.69
N PRO A 30 1.18 -3.38 -3.10
CA PRO A 30 0.32 -3.57 -1.93
C PRO A 30 0.71 -2.67 -0.76
N SER A 31 -0.24 -2.36 0.12
CA SER A 31 0.05 -1.62 1.35
C SER A 31 0.97 -2.45 2.26
N GLY A 32 2.07 -1.86 2.72
CA GLY A 32 3.00 -2.53 3.62
C GLY A 32 4.33 -1.79 3.75
N THR A 33 5.21 -2.31 4.61
CA THR A 33 6.61 -1.87 4.69
C THR A 33 7.47 -2.83 3.88
N PHE A 34 8.25 -2.30 2.94
CA PHE A 34 9.09 -3.11 2.07
C PHE A 34 10.55 -2.70 2.20
N ASN A 35 11.44 -3.70 2.22
CA ASN A 35 12.87 -3.47 2.00
C ASN A 35 13.14 -3.61 0.50
N ILE A 36 13.66 -2.55 -0.11
CA ILE A 36 14.07 -2.51 -1.51
C ILE A 36 15.59 -2.57 -1.56
N ASN A 37 16.13 -3.60 -2.20
CA ASN A 37 17.56 -3.69 -2.48
C ASN A 37 17.78 -3.39 -3.97
N ILE A 38 18.63 -2.40 -4.23
CA ILE A 38 19.04 -1.97 -5.56
C ILE A 38 20.52 -2.26 -5.72
N SER A 39 20.88 -3.02 -6.75
CA SER A 39 22.27 -3.36 -7.06
C SER A 39 22.51 -3.29 -8.56
N GLY A 40 23.67 -2.81 -8.97
CA GLY A 40 24.09 -2.84 -10.36
C GLY A 40 25.54 -2.43 -10.53
N ASP A 41 26.07 -2.67 -11.72
CA ASP A 41 27.43 -2.27 -12.08
C ASP A 41 27.42 -0.87 -12.70
N ALA A 42 28.33 0.00 -12.26
CA ALA A 42 28.54 1.29 -12.91
C ALA A 42 29.27 1.13 -14.25
N GLN A 43 29.26 2.16 -15.10
CA GLN A 43 30.11 2.16 -16.29
C GLN A 43 31.59 2.30 -15.87
N GLU A 44 32.49 1.87 -16.75
CA GLU A 44 33.93 1.96 -16.52
C GLU A 44 34.34 3.42 -16.26
N ASN A 45 35.20 3.65 -15.27
CA ASN A 45 35.62 4.98 -14.79
C ASN A 45 34.50 5.87 -14.19
N THR A 46 33.36 5.30 -13.79
CA THR A 46 32.32 6.02 -13.06
C THR A 46 32.53 5.90 -11.55
N GLU A 47 32.81 7.03 -10.88
CA GLU A 47 33.00 7.07 -9.42
C GLU A 47 31.71 7.44 -8.66
N ILE A 48 30.77 8.12 -9.32
CA ILE A 48 29.54 8.63 -8.72
C ILE A 48 28.34 8.14 -9.54
N VAL A 49 27.36 7.54 -8.86
CA VAL A 49 26.09 7.12 -9.45
C VAL A 49 24.98 7.96 -8.81
N GLN A 50 24.26 8.72 -9.62
CA GLN A 50 23.08 9.46 -9.15
C GLN A 50 21.88 8.50 -9.06
N MET A 51 21.14 8.57 -7.97
CA MET A 51 19.94 7.78 -7.74
C MET A 51 18.76 8.68 -7.38
N ASP A 52 17.75 8.69 -8.25
CA ASP A 52 16.50 9.41 -8.02
C ASP A 52 15.38 8.42 -7.68
N VAL A 53 14.79 8.58 -6.49
CA VAL A 53 13.72 7.71 -5.99
C VAL A 53 12.43 8.50 -5.85
N LYS A 54 11.39 8.08 -6.57
CA LYS A 54 10.05 8.67 -6.49
C LYS A 54 9.05 7.61 -6.04
N ALA A 55 8.36 7.88 -4.94
CA ALA A 55 7.21 7.13 -4.47
C ALA A 55 5.96 8.01 -4.54
N SER A 56 4.84 7.45 -5.00
CA SER A 56 3.55 8.15 -5.04
C SER A 56 2.45 7.25 -4.53
N GLN A 57 1.61 7.77 -3.64
CA GLN A 57 0.37 7.14 -3.20
C GLN A 57 -0.81 7.95 -3.73
N VAL A 58 -1.83 7.28 -4.26
CA VAL A 58 -3.08 7.93 -4.66
C VAL A 58 -4.07 7.79 -3.52
N ILE A 59 -4.50 8.92 -2.96
CA ILE A 59 -5.61 9.00 -2.02
C ILE A 59 -6.81 9.55 -2.80
N ARG A 60 -7.93 8.84 -2.80
CA ARG A 60 -9.17 9.33 -3.40
C ARG A 60 -9.84 10.30 -2.43
N ALA A 61 -9.86 11.58 -2.80
CA ALA A 61 -10.62 12.62 -2.12
C ALA A 61 -11.85 12.99 -2.95
N ASN A 62 -12.79 13.73 -2.35
CA ASN A 62 -13.87 14.35 -3.10
C ASN A 62 -13.32 15.50 -4.00
N PRO A 63 -14.12 16.11 -4.90
CA PRO A 63 -13.65 17.16 -5.81
C PRO A 63 -13.02 18.38 -5.12
N GLU A 64 -13.37 18.64 -3.87
CA GLU A 64 -12.82 19.73 -3.04
C GLU A 64 -11.54 19.33 -2.30
N GLY A 65 -11.04 18.10 -2.46
CA GLY A 65 -9.84 17.59 -1.79
C GLY A 65 -10.09 17.09 -0.35
N ASN A 66 -11.35 16.98 0.08
CA ASN A 66 -11.70 16.49 1.41
C ASN A 66 -11.72 14.96 1.47
N ILE A 67 -11.25 14.43 2.59
CA ILE A 67 -11.34 13.01 2.95
C ILE A 67 -12.41 12.90 4.05
N SER A 68 -13.59 12.39 3.70
CA SER A 68 -14.70 12.22 4.65
C SER A 68 -14.81 10.76 5.09
N TYR A 69 -14.84 10.55 6.41
CA TYR A 69 -15.18 9.27 7.03
C TYR A 69 -16.53 9.41 7.72
N THR A 70 -17.54 8.68 7.25
CA THR A 70 -18.88 8.65 7.86
C THR A 70 -19.02 7.35 8.62
N TYR A 71 -19.38 7.44 9.89
CA TYR A 71 -19.82 6.30 10.69
C TYR A 71 -21.20 6.62 11.24
N ASP A 72 -22.07 5.61 11.25
CA ASP A 72 -23.41 5.76 11.80
C ASP A 72 -23.32 5.85 13.32
N THR A 73 -23.88 6.92 13.88
CA THR A 73 -24.00 7.13 15.33
C THR A 73 -25.43 6.86 15.81
N THR A 74 -26.32 6.43 14.92
CA THR A 74 -27.68 6.05 15.27
C THR A 74 -27.62 4.98 16.35
N PRO A 75 -28.23 5.23 17.52
CA PRO A 75 -28.29 4.22 18.57
C PRO A 75 -28.93 2.95 18.04
N PHE A 76 -28.39 1.80 18.44
CA PHE A 76 -29.07 0.53 18.21
C PHE A 76 -30.45 0.59 18.87
N ARG A 77 -31.49 0.28 18.09
CA ARG A 77 -32.84 0.20 18.64
C ARG A 77 -32.93 -1.00 19.58
N PRO A 78 -33.71 -0.91 20.67
CA PRO A 78 -34.02 -2.08 21.49
C PRO A 78 -34.59 -3.21 20.64
N GLY A 79 -34.24 -4.45 20.98
CA GLY A 79 -34.66 -5.65 20.26
C GLY A 79 -33.55 -6.68 20.10
N VAL A 80 -33.90 -7.81 19.47
CA VAL A 80 -32.95 -8.90 19.20
C VAL A 80 -32.08 -8.52 18.01
N VAL A 81 -30.76 -8.62 18.20
CA VAL A 81 -29.76 -8.44 17.15
C VAL A 81 -28.86 -9.67 17.07
N GLU A 82 -28.44 -10.03 15.86
CA GLU A 82 -27.40 -11.04 15.63
C GLU A 82 -26.03 -10.35 15.67
N ILE A 83 -25.15 -10.82 16.56
CA ILE A 83 -23.75 -10.44 16.60
C ILE A 83 -22.93 -11.56 15.97
N GLU A 84 -22.10 -11.19 15.00
CA GLU A 84 -21.14 -12.09 14.35
C GLU A 84 -19.71 -11.69 14.73
N ILE A 85 -18.96 -12.63 15.30
CA ILE A 85 -17.53 -12.47 15.59
C ILE A 85 -16.79 -13.61 14.90
N GLY A 86 -16.14 -13.30 13.78
CA GLY A 86 -15.51 -14.33 12.95
C GLY A 86 -16.58 -15.25 12.34
N SER A 87 -16.56 -16.54 12.69
CA SER A 87 -17.56 -17.53 12.27
C SER A 87 -18.67 -17.78 13.31
N ASP A 88 -18.57 -17.17 14.49
CA ASP A 88 -19.52 -17.39 15.58
C ASP A 88 -20.67 -16.38 15.49
N LYS A 89 -21.91 -16.88 15.50
CA LYS A 89 -23.14 -16.08 15.50
C LYS A 89 -23.90 -16.27 16.81
N ARG A 90 -24.33 -15.16 17.43
CA ARG A 90 -25.13 -15.15 18.65
C ARG A 90 -26.22 -14.09 18.56
N GLU A 91 -27.44 -14.46 18.95
CA GLU A 91 -28.50 -13.49 19.20
C GLU A 91 -28.32 -12.90 20.60
N VAL A 92 -28.38 -11.57 20.69
CA VAL A 92 -28.47 -10.84 21.96
C VAL A 92 -29.68 -9.92 21.91
N GLU A 93 -30.33 -9.77 23.05
CA GLU A 93 -31.41 -8.81 23.22
C GLU A 93 -30.85 -7.50 23.76
N LEU A 94 -30.99 -6.43 22.98
CA LEU A 94 -30.67 -5.07 23.41
C LEU A 94 -31.86 -4.49 24.14
N ILE A 95 -31.66 -4.18 25.42
CA ILE A 95 -32.67 -3.53 26.26
C ILE A 95 -32.35 -2.04 26.25
N GLY A 96 -33.32 -1.18 25.94
CA GLY A 96 -33.17 0.27 26.06
C GLY A 96 -33.17 0.70 27.52
N GLU A 97 -32.49 1.80 27.85
CA GLU A 97 -32.72 2.52 29.11
C GLU A 97 -33.95 3.44 28.96
N ASP A 98 -34.80 3.47 30.00
CA ASP A 98 -35.95 4.38 30.14
C ASP A 98 -35.52 5.82 30.47
#